data_AF-A0A7J6QKX4-F1
#
_entry.id   AF-A0A7J6QKX4-F1
#
_cell.length_a   1.000
_cell.length_b   1.000
_cell.length_c   1.000
_cell.angle_alpha   90.00
_cell.angle_beta   90.00
_cell.angle_gamma   90.00
#
_symmetry.space_group_name_H-M   'P 1'
#
loop_
_entity.id
_entity.type
_entity.pdbx_description
1 polymer ?
#
loop_
_entity_poly.entity_id
_entity_poly.type
_entity_poly.pdbx_seq_one_letter_code
_entity_poly.pdbx_strand_id
1 'polypeptide(L)'
;MAIAGTRGEVNGRQVQASSPPSAKGITAERCCHGSVNTVEDHQPVQRGNPACWVGEFTFKLCCSTEDYGSRGNPTCWNDEFTFERCCHESYLEGVDLPAPEFQGNPDCWLGNFQYDNCCNTLEHGADGDPQCFTDDTYSFKNCCLQRSFQ
;
A
#
# COMPACT_ATOMS: atom_id res chain seq x y z
N MET A 1 -8.62 53.23 64.06
CA MET A 1 -9.35 53.85 62.94
C MET A 1 -9.92 52.73 62.09
N ALA A 2 -11.26 52.71 61.92
CA ALA A 2 -12.01 51.88 60.97
C ALA A 2 -11.74 52.36 59.52
N ILE A 3 -11.86 51.58 58.45
CA ILE A 3 -13.07 51.02 57.76
C ILE A 3 -12.56 49.98 56.72
N ALA A 4 -13.08 48.76 56.48
CA ALA A 4 -14.42 48.21 56.19
C ALA A 4 -14.87 48.28 54.70
N GLY A 5 -15.20 47.11 54.12
CA GLY A 5 -16.01 46.87 52.89
C GLY A 5 -15.23 46.20 51.74
N THR A 6 -15.21 44.88 51.47
CA THR A 6 -16.24 43.86 51.15
C THR A 6 -17.30 44.23 50.10
N ARG A 7 -17.30 43.48 48.98
CA ARG A 7 -18.39 43.24 48.02
C ARG A 7 -17.85 42.27 46.94
N GLY A 8 -18.47 41.16 46.58
CA GLY A 8 -19.72 40.54 47.00
C GLY A 8 -19.86 39.18 46.31
N GLU A 9 -20.39 38.22 47.04
CA GLU A 9 -20.88 36.93 46.57
C GLU A 9 -22.13 37.10 45.68
N VAL A 10 -22.30 36.22 44.68
CA VAL A 10 -23.63 35.71 44.35
C VAL A 10 -23.57 34.19 44.13
N ASN A 11 -24.24 33.51 45.05
CA ASN A 11 -24.59 32.09 45.07
C ASN A 11 -25.93 31.91 44.32
N GLY A 12 -26.14 30.84 43.55
CA GLY A 12 -27.39 30.71 42.78
C GLY A 12 -27.64 29.38 42.04
N ARG A 13 -28.00 28.34 42.79
CA ARG A 13 -28.94 27.23 42.51
C ARG A 13 -28.94 26.49 41.14
N GLN A 14 -28.38 25.29 41.20
CA GLN A 14 -29.04 23.97 41.01
C GLN A 14 -30.13 23.83 39.94
N VAL A 15 -29.89 22.93 38.97
CA VAL A 15 -30.92 22.01 38.43
C VAL A 15 -30.28 20.68 38.01
N GLN A 16 -30.78 19.58 38.55
CA GLN A 16 -30.50 18.21 38.12
C GLN A 16 -31.44 17.81 36.96
N ALA A 17 -30.90 16.99 36.06
CA ALA A 17 -31.53 15.92 35.26
C ALA A 17 -32.82 16.21 34.46
N SER A 18 -32.74 16.10 33.13
CA SER A 18 -33.66 15.30 32.29
C SER A 18 -33.22 15.30 30.80
N SER A 19 -32.98 14.12 30.23
CA SER A 19 -32.80 13.88 28.78
C SER A 19 -34.05 14.29 27.97
N PRO A 20 -33.97 14.62 26.64
CA PRO A 20 -34.00 13.61 25.55
C PRO A 20 -33.34 14.09 24.21
N PRO A 21 -33.54 13.42 23.05
CA PRO A 21 -33.25 12.03 22.70
C PRO A 21 -32.05 11.91 21.75
N SER A 22 -31.59 10.67 21.54
CA SER A 22 -30.70 10.21 20.47
C SER A 22 -30.51 11.15 19.27
N ALA A 23 -29.31 11.72 19.17
CA ALA A 23 -28.65 11.92 17.89
C ALA A 23 -27.22 11.44 18.05
N LYS A 24 -26.95 10.24 17.56
CA LYS A 24 -25.60 9.72 17.42
C LYS A 24 -24.83 10.59 16.44
N GLY A 25 -23.57 10.89 16.77
CA GLY A 25 -22.53 11.31 15.81
C GLY A 25 -22.10 12.78 15.98
N ILE A 26 -20.83 13.14 15.92
CA ILE A 26 -19.60 12.39 15.62
C ILE A 26 -18.47 13.18 16.30
N THR A 27 -17.68 12.52 17.15
CA THR A 27 -16.42 13.02 17.70
C THR A 27 -15.36 13.12 16.60
N ALA A 28 -14.38 14.00 16.83
CA ALA A 28 -13.27 14.30 15.94
C ALA A 28 -12.37 13.09 15.68
N GLU A 29 -12.75 12.26 14.72
CA GLU A 29 -11.96 11.13 14.22
C GLU A 29 -12.58 10.64 12.90
N ARG A 30 -12.26 11.32 11.79
CA ARG A 30 -12.48 10.82 10.42
C ARG A 30 -11.93 11.77 9.36
N CYS A 31 -10.62 11.78 9.17
CA CYS A 31 -10.03 12.18 7.88
C CYS A 31 -9.68 10.96 6.99
N CYS A 32 -9.96 9.74 7.46
CA CYS A 32 -9.79 8.51 6.68
C CYS A 32 -11.02 7.61 6.81
N HIS A 33 -12.20 8.04 6.37
CA HIS A 33 -13.19 7.09 5.88
C HIS A 33 -13.44 7.42 4.42
N GLY A 34 -12.62 6.83 3.55
CA GLY A 34 -13.08 6.51 2.22
C GLY A 34 -14.21 5.50 2.37
N SER A 35 -15.39 5.86 1.86
CA SER A 35 -16.47 4.91 1.61
C SER A 35 -15.90 3.81 0.72
N VAL A 36 -15.84 2.58 1.24
CA VAL A 36 -15.64 1.39 0.42
C VAL A 36 -16.85 1.24 -0.49
N ASN A 37 -16.82 1.91 -1.64
CA ASN A 37 -17.55 1.42 -2.80
C ASN A 37 -16.84 0.13 -3.19
N THR A 38 -17.51 -1.00 -2.99
CA THR A 38 -17.16 -2.27 -3.61
C THR A 38 -17.19 -2.07 -5.12
N VAL A 39 -16.07 -1.65 -5.70
CA VAL A 39 -15.76 -2.04 -7.06
C VAL A 39 -15.09 -3.40 -6.93
N GLU A 40 -15.77 -4.41 -7.42
CA GLU A 40 -15.17 -5.69 -7.80
C GLU A 40 -14.10 -5.47 -8.88
N ASP A 41 -13.00 -4.84 -8.50
CA ASP A 41 -11.73 -4.91 -9.23
C ASP A 41 -10.79 -5.80 -8.41
N HIS A 42 -11.22 -7.06 -8.25
CA HIS A 42 -10.23 -8.11 -8.20
C HIS A 42 -9.82 -8.32 -9.66
N GLN A 43 -8.90 -7.51 -10.19
CA GLN A 43 -8.01 -8.10 -11.18
C GLN A 43 -7.34 -9.27 -10.46
N PRO A 44 -7.69 -10.53 -10.79
CA PRO A 44 -7.02 -11.64 -10.16
C PRO A 44 -5.58 -11.50 -10.61
N VAL A 45 -4.65 -11.40 -9.66
CA VAL A 45 -3.24 -11.72 -9.91
C VAL A 45 -3.23 -13.02 -10.69
N GLN A 46 -3.05 -12.93 -12.01
CA GLN A 46 -3.14 -14.08 -12.91
C GLN A 46 -1.89 -14.88 -12.66
N ARG A 47 -1.99 -15.86 -11.76
CA ARG A 47 -0.88 -16.76 -11.48
C ARG A 47 -0.66 -17.64 -12.70
N GLY A 48 0.60 -17.74 -13.12
CA GLY A 48 1.02 -18.54 -14.25
C GLY A 48 0.74 -17.92 -15.62
N ASN A 49 1.51 -18.38 -16.60
CA ASN A 49 1.45 -17.86 -17.96
C ASN A 49 0.06 -18.07 -18.56
N PRO A 50 -0.68 -17.00 -18.94
CA PRO A 50 -2.04 -17.13 -19.45
C PRO A 50 -2.12 -17.92 -20.77
N ALA A 51 -1.02 -18.00 -21.53
CA ALA A 51 -0.96 -18.81 -22.75
C ALA A 51 -1.02 -20.33 -22.48
N CYS A 52 -0.83 -20.77 -21.24
CA CYS A 52 -0.83 -22.19 -20.87
C CYS A 52 -2.22 -22.78 -20.61
N TRP A 53 -3.24 -21.93 -20.42
CA TRP A 53 -4.53 -22.36 -19.92
C TRP A 53 -5.52 -22.51 -21.07
N VAL A 54 -5.51 -23.68 -21.73
CA VAL A 54 -6.42 -24.01 -22.83
C VAL A 54 -7.50 -24.97 -22.34
N GLY A 55 -8.77 -24.69 -22.66
CA GLY A 55 -9.89 -25.55 -22.29
C GLY A 55 -10.16 -25.55 -20.78
N GLU A 56 -10.09 -26.72 -20.16
CA GLU A 56 -10.41 -26.93 -18.72
C GLU A 56 -9.18 -26.76 -17.81
N PHE A 57 -7.99 -26.55 -18.38
CA PHE A 57 -6.76 -26.39 -17.62
C PHE A 57 -6.68 -25.00 -16.97
N THR A 58 -6.33 -24.97 -15.69
CA THR A 58 -6.20 -23.74 -14.90
C THR A 58 -4.95 -23.80 -14.03
N PHE A 59 -4.43 -22.64 -13.62
CA PHE A 59 -3.29 -22.56 -12.69
C PHE A 59 -3.49 -23.43 -11.45
N LYS A 60 -4.67 -23.35 -10.82
CA LYS A 60 -4.96 -24.15 -9.62
C LYS A 60 -4.93 -25.65 -9.90
N LEU A 61 -5.51 -26.10 -11.00
CA LEU A 61 -5.54 -27.52 -11.35
C LEU A 61 -4.13 -28.07 -11.66
N CYS A 62 -3.30 -27.26 -12.31
CA CYS A 62 -2.02 -27.72 -12.85
C CYS A 62 -0.83 -27.44 -11.93
N CYS A 63 -0.82 -26.30 -11.24
CA CYS A 63 0.31 -25.84 -10.44
C CYS A 63 0.16 -26.14 -8.94
N SER A 64 -0.92 -26.79 -8.50
CA SER A 64 -1.11 -27.22 -7.11
C SER A 64 0.00 -28.18 -6.67
N THR A 65 1.03 -27.66 -6.01
CA THR A 65 2.11 -28.50 -5.47
C THR A 65 1.71 -29.25 -4.20
N GLU A 66 0.66 -28.78 -3.52
CA GLU A 66 0.08 -29.45 -2.35
C GLU A 66 -0.59 -30.78 -2.74
N ASP A 67 -1.31 -30.79 -3.87
CA ASP A 67 -2.06 -31.96 -4.32
C ASP A 67 -1.21 -32.93 -5.16
N TYR A 68 -0.26 -32.41 -5.95
CA TYR A 68 0.45 -33.20 -6.97
C TYR A 68 1.98 -33.23 -6.82
N GLY A 69 2.53 -32.54 -5.83
CA GLY A 69 3.98 -32.46 -5.59
C GLY A 69 4.68 -31.36 -6.40
N SER A 70 6.01 -31.32 -6.35
CA SER A 70 6.83 -30.19 -6.83
C SER A 70 6.73 -29.89 -8.31
N ARG A 71 6.18 -30.80 -9.13
CA ARG A 71 5.98 -30.61 -10.58
C ARG A 71 4.50 -30.41 -10.95
N GLY A 72 3.61 -30.22 -9.98
CA GLY A 72 2.19 -30.06 -10.25
C GLY A 72 1.55 -31.29 -10.90
N ASN A 73 0.36 -31.12 -11.46
CA ASN A 73 -0.41 -32.21 -12.04
C ASN A 73 0.21 -32.68 -13.38
N PRO A 74 0.73 -33.91 -13.49
CA PRO A 74 1.38 -34.40 -14.70
C PRO A 74 0.45 -34.50 -15.92
N THR A 75 -0.87 -34.45 -15.72
CA THR A 75 -1.87 -34.46 -16.81
C THR A 75 -1.87 -33.15 -17.60
N CYS A 76 -1.38 -32.07 -17.01
CA CYS A 76 -1.35 -30.76 -17.66
C CYS A 76 -0.14 -30.58 -18.60
N TRP A 77 0.85 -31.44 -18.51
CA TRP A 77 2.15 -31.20 -19.11
C TRP A 77 2.38 -32.04 -20.36
N ASN A 78 3.00 -31.42 -21.36
CA ASN A 78 3.44 -32.06 -22.59
C ASN A 78 4.72 -31.37 -23.11
N ASP A 79 5.07 -31.60 -24.38
CA ASP A 79 6.27 -31.01 -24.99
C ASP A 79 6.21 -29.46 -25.12
N GLU A 80 5.01 -28.85 -25.15
CA GLU A 80 4.79 -27.41 -25.32
C GLU A 80 4.46 -26.68 -24.00
N PHE A 81 3.69 -27.32 -23.13
CA PHE A 81 3.28 -26.80 -21.82
C PHE A 81 4.02 -27.54 -20.72
N THR A 82 5.00 -26.89 -20.09
CA THR A 82 5.77 -27.45 -18.96
C THR A 82 5.46 -26.72 -17.66
N PHE A 83 5.69 -27.40 -16.53
CA PHE A 83 5.50 -26.80 -15.20
C PHE A 83 6.28 -25.49 -15.07
N GLU A 84 7.53 -25.46 -15.51
CA GLU A 84 8.42 -24.29 -15.36
C GLU A 84 7.96 -23.10 -16.23
N ARG A 85 7.36 -23.37 -17.40
CA ARG A 85 6.83 -22.34 -18.30
C ARG A 85 5.48 -21.79 -17.84
N CYS A 86 4.67 -22.62 -17.19
CA CYS A 86 3.28 -22.31 -16.89
C CYS A 86 3.03 -21.95 -15.42
N CYS A 87 3.82 -22.48 -14.49
CA CYS A 87 3.65 -22.33 -13.04
C CYS A 87 4.67 -21.37 -12.42
N HIS A 88 4.68 -20.13 -12.89
CA HIS A 88 5.37 -19.03 -12.22
C HIS A 88 4.34 -18.00 -11.73
N GLU A 89 4.65 -17.23 -10.70
CA GLU A 89 3.80 -16.10 -10.33
C GLU A 89 3.99 -15.01 -11.40
N SER A 90 3.09 -15.00 -12.38
CA SER A 90 3.08 -13.99 -13.43
C SER A 90 2.48 -12.71 -12.86
N TYR A 91 3.34 -11.83 -12.38
CA TYR A 91 3.01 -10.42 -12.45
C TYR A 91 2.93 -10.05 -13.94
N LEU A 92 1.94 -9.23 -14.26
CA LEU A 92 1.51 -8.93 -15.61
C LEU A 92 2.69 -8.63 -16.55
N GLU A 93 2.60 -9.25 -17.72
CA GLU A 93 3.58 -9.32 -18.80
C GLU A 93 4.28 -7.98 -19.11
N GLY A 94 5.63 -7.96 -19.11
CA GLY A 94 6.35 -6.90 -19.83
C GLY A 94 7.85 -6.66 -19.63
N VAL A 95 8.51 -7.14 -18.57
CA VAL A 95 9.96 -6.92 -18.40
C VAL A 95 10.66 -8.07 -17.69
N ASP A 96 11.61 -8.68 -18.39
CA ASP A 96 12.56 -9.66 -17.85
C ASP A 96 13.63 -8.93 -17.03
N LEU A 97 13.28 -8.39 -15.86
CA LEU A 97 14.22 -7.97 -14.80
C LEU A 97 13.49 -7.99 -13.44
N PRO A 98 14.19 -8.29 -12.33
CA PRO A 98 13.59 -8.25 -11.00
C PRO A 98 13.06 -6.84 -10.74
N ALA A 99 11.74 -6.68 -10.64
CA ALA A 99 11.12 -5.48 -10.14
C ALA A 99 10.77 -5.68 -8.66
N PRO A 100 11.58 -5.19 -7.70
CA PRO A 100 11.09 -4.86 -6.38
C PRO A 100 10.16 -3.64 -6.56
N GLU A 101 8.87 -3.90 -6.68
CA GLU A 101 7.84 -2.86 -6.83
C GLU A 101 7.65 -2.10 -5.52
N PHE A 102 8.53 -1.15 -5.21
CA PHE A 102 8.23 0.20 -4.72
C PHE A 102 9.54 0.84 -4.28
N GLN A 103 10.34 1.14 -5.29
CA GLN A 103 11.60 1.84 -5.16
C GLN A 103 11.35 3.33 -5.42
N GLY A 104 10.54 3.96 -4.56
CA GLY A 104 10.34 5.40 -4.57
C GLY A 104 9.40 5.95 -5.65
N ASN A 105 9.41 7.27 -5.83
CA ASN A 105 8.57 8.00 -6.79
C ASN A 105 9.21 7.97 -8.19
N PRO A 106 8.55 7.42 -9.22
CA PRO A 106 9.11 7.32 -10.56
C PRO A 106 9.43 8.68 -11.22
N ASP A 107 8.79 9.77 -10.79
CA ASP A 107 9.03 11.11 -11.33
C ASP A 107 10.41 11.68 -10.95
N CYS A 108 11.11 11.05 -10.01
CA CYS A 108 12.39 11.54 -9.49
C CYS A 108 13.61 11.10 -10.31
N TRP A 109 13.47 10.08 -11.15
CA TRP A 109 14.61 9.40 -11.76
C TRP A 109 14.90 9.97 -13.15
N LEU A 110 15.71 11.04 -13.22
CA LEU A 110 16.20 11.60 -14.48
C LEU A 110 17.65 11.15 -14.76
N GLY A 111 17.94 10.75 -16.00
CA GLY A 111 19.29 10.36 -16.40
C GLY A 111 19.75 9.04 -15.77
N ASN A 112 20.84 9.07 -14.99
CA ASN A 112 21.47 7.88 -14.38
C ASN A 112 21.11 7.68 -12.89
N PHE A 113 20.19 8.48 -12.36
CA PHE A 113 19.76 8.36 -10.97
C PHE A 113 18.67 7.28 -10.87
N GLN A 114 18.93 6.25 -10.06
CA GLN A 114 18.02 5.14 -9.78
C GLN A 114 17.89 4.98 -8.27
N TYR A 115 16.81 4.36 -7.80
CA TYR A 115 16.55 4.17 -6.38
C TYR A 115 17.71 3.49 -5.64
N ASP A 116 18.30 2.43 -6.20
CA ASP A 116 19.41 1.72 -5.56
C ASP A 116 20.63 2.60 -5.31
N ASN A 117 20.83 3.66 -6.11
CA ASN A 117 21.96 4.59 -5.97
C ASN A 117 21.59 5.81 -5.11
N CYS A 118 20.32 6.16 -5.00
CA CYS A 118 19.88 7.39 -4.36
C CYS A 118 19.22 7.16 -2.98
N CYS A 119 18.56 6.02 -2.80
CA CYS A 119 17.74 5.70 -1.64
C CYS A 119 18.32 4.55 -0.80
N ASN A 120 19.44 3.96 -1.21
CA ASN A 120 20.08 2.91 -0.44
C ASN A 120 20.67 3.48 0.86
N THR A 121 19.92 3.31 1.95
CA THR A 121 20.32 3.81 3.27
C THR A 121 21.46 3.03 3.91
N LEU A 122 21.78 1.84 3.39
CA LEU A 122 22.93 1.06 3.87
C LEU A 122 24.24 1.70 3.38
N GLU A 123 24.24 2.21 2.16
CA GLU A 123 25.41 2.85 1.54
C GLU A 123 25.51 4.35 1.87
N HIS A 124 24.38 5.08 1.86
CA HIS A 124 24.37 6.54 1.94
C HIS A 124 23.81 7.10 3.26
N GLY A 125 23.31 6.25 4.15
CA GLY A 125 22.67 6.66 5.40
C GLY A 125 21.20 7.05 5.25
N ALA A 126 20.59 7.53 6.34
CA ALA A 126 19.13 7.69 6.44
C ALA A 126 18.51 8.70 5.46
N ASP A 127 19.32 9.60 4.88
CA ASP A 127 18.89 10.64 3.96
C ASP A 127 19.22 10.34 2.49
N GLY A 128 19.81 9.17 2.20
CA GLY A 128 20.20 8.79 0.83
C GLY A 128 21.40 9.56 0.28
N ASP A 129 21.70 9.39 -1.01
CA ASP A 129 22.84 10.05 -1.64
C ASP A 129 22.51 11.55 -1.90
N PRO A 130 23.27 12.50 -1.33
CA PRO A 130 23.04 13.93 -1.54
C PRO A 130 23.25 14.39 -3.00
N GLN A 131 23.92 13.62 -3.84
CA GLN A 131 24.05 13.91 -5.28
C GLN A 131 22.74 13.72 -6.05
N CYS A 132 21.78 12.97 -5.49
CA CYS A 132 20.48 12.76 -6.10
C CYS A 132 19.47 13.87 -5.77
N PHE A 133 19.71 14.63 -4.70
CA PHE A 133 18.77 15.60 -4.13
C PHE A 133 19.37 17.00 -4.17
N THR A 134 19.71 17.45 -5.39
CA THR A 134 20.48 18.69 -5.61
C THR A 134 19.63 19.95 -5.72
N ASP A 135 18.30 19.81 -5.81
CA ASP A 135 17.33 20.90 -5.89
C ASP A 135 16.14 20.62 -4.96
N ASP A 136 15.40 21.68 -4.59
CA ASP A 136 14.24 21.59 -3.69
C ASP A 136 13.10 20.71 -4.24
N THR A 137 13.11 20.43 -5.54
CA THR A 137 12.13 19.56 -6.23
C THR A 137 12.33 18.07 -5.89
N TYR A 138 13.58 17.63 -5.73
CA TYR A 138 13.95 16.22 -5.54
C TYR A 138 14.54 16.02 -4.15
N SER A 139 13.80 15.40 -3.24
CA SER A 139 14.25 15.11 -1.87
C SER A 139 14.08 13.63 -1.54
N PHE A 140 14.86 13.11 -0.58
CA PHE A 140 14.74 11.73 -0.10
C PHE A 140 13.29 11.37 0.25
N LYS A 141 12.56 12.29 0.90
CA LYS A 141 11.15 12.08 1.23
C LYS A 141 10.27 11.97 -0.02
N ASN A 142 10.49 12.84 -1.01
CA ASN A 142 9.67 12.89 -2.22
C ASN A 142 10.01 11.81 -3.24
N CYS A 143 11.23 11.28 -3.16
CA CYS A 143 11.76 10.35 -4.15
C CYS A 143 11.91 8.93 -3.62
N CYS A 144 12.20 8.74 -2.33
CA CYS A 144 12.38 7.41 -1.75
C CYS A 144 11.16 6.94 -0.95
N LEU A 145 10.41 7.87 -0.32
CA LEU A 145 9.31 7.53 0.58
C LEU A 145 7.91 7.76 -0.01
N GLN A 146 7.80 8.51 -1.11
CA GLN A 146 6.53 8.79 -1.79
C GLN A 146 6.26 7.77 -2.89
N ARG A 147 4.99 7.43 -3.10
CA ARG A 147 4.52 6.46 -4.11
C ARG A 147 3.76 7.14 -5.24
N SER A 148 4.34 8.19 -5.84
CA SER A 148 3.73 9.12 -6.81
C SER A 148 2.84 10.19 -6.16
N PHE A 149 3.02 11.46 -6.54
CA PHE A 149 2.16 12.57 -6.14
C PHE A 149 0.91 12.59 -7.05
N GLN A 150 -0.28 12.43 -6.46
CA GLN A 150 -1.54 12.91 -7.06
C GLN A 150 -1.81 14.33 -6.57
#